data_AF-A0A8M1F6H7-F1
#
_entry.id   AF-A0A8M1F6H7-F1
#
_cell.length_a   1.000
_cell.length_b   1.000
_cell.length_c   1.000
_cell.angle_alpha   90.00
_cell.angle_beta   90.00
_cell.angle_gamma   90.00
#
_symmetry.space_group_name_H-M   'P 1'
#
loop_
_entity.id
_entity.type
_entity.pdbx_description
1 polymer ?
#
loop_
_entity_poly.entity_id
_entity_poly.type
_entity_poly.pdbx_seq_one_letter_code
_entity_poly.pdbx_strand_id
1 'polypeptide(L)'
;MNTDVFAGTKIDPGVLVQKLDPDTRSVASIRRGAEARAVLPKKEKLKLRRERWLQKIEAIKLAEQKRKAERRRRATVVVGDLQPLRDALPELLELEAGSRQPRTRGSVSSRPRPSELSRMSAAQRLQLLEEERARFRELLASPTYRASPLLAIGQQLAQQMQLDGGSEL
;
A
#
# COMPACT_ATOMS: atom_id res chain seq x y z
N MET A 1 -16.78 -54.64 20.34
CA MET A 1 -16.33 -55.17 19.04
C MET A 1 -15.53 -54.06 18.36
N ASN A 2 -14.21 -54.02 18.56
CA ASN A 2 -13.34 -53.01 17.96
C ASN A 2 -12.80 -53.57 16.65
N THR A 3 -13.33 -53.11 15.53
CA THR A 3 -12.82 -53.45 14.20
C THR A 3 -11.73 -52.46 13.84
N ASP A 4 -10.47 -52.86 13.95
CA ASP A 4 -9.34 -52.03 13.53
C ASP A 4 -9.33 -51.90 12.00
N VAL A 5 -9.70 -50.71 11.52
CA VAL A 5 -9.85 -50.34 10.10
C VAL A 5 -8.56 -50.53 9.30
N PHE A 6 -7.40 -50.55 9.97
CA PHE A 6 -6.07 -50.62 9.35
C PHE A 6 -5.36 -51.95 9.56
N ALA A 7 -6.03 -52.97 10.10
CA ALA A 7 -5.41 -54.27 10.41
C ALA A 7 -4.82 -54.98 9.18
N GLY A 8 -5.25 -54.63 7.96
CA GLY A 8 -4.76 -55.22 6.71
C GLY A 8 -3.77 -54.35 5.90
N THR A 9 -3.53 -53.10 6.31
CA THR A 9 -2.71 -52.18 5.49
C THR A 9 -1.23 -52.35 5.80
N LYS A 10 -0.50 -53.00 4.88
CA LYS A 10 0.97 -53.04 4.87
C LYS A 10 1.49 -51.85 4.09
N ILE A 11 1.94 -50.81 4.79
CA ILE A 11 2.60 -49.65 4.17
C ILE A 11 4.10 -49.90 4.23
N ASP A 12 4.73 -50.00 3.07
CA ASP A 12 6.18 -50.16 2.96
C ASP A 12 6.87 -48.81 3.27
N PRO A 13 7.82 -48.75 4.24
CA PRO A 13 8.50 -47.51 4.62
C PRO A 13 9.20 -46.79 3.46
N GLY A 14 9.54 -47.49 2.37
CA GLY A 14 10.12 -46.88 1.18
C GLY A 14 9.18 -45.89 0.46
N VAL A 15 7.87 -46.08 0.56
CA VAL A 15 6.86 -45.24 -0.11
C VAL A 15 6.61 -43.93 0.66
N LEU A 16 6.92 -43.89 1.96
CA LEU A 16 6.81 -42.67 2.76
C LEU A 16 7.91 -41.64 2.45
N VAL A 17 8.97 -42.03 1.75
CA VAL A 17 10.06 -41.12 1.39
C VAL A 17 9.71 -40.43 0.07
N GLN A 18 8.81 -39.45 0.14
CA GLN A 18 8.54 -38.56 -0.98
C GLN A 18 9.77 -37.66 -1.21
N LYS A 19 10.62 -38.02 -2.18
CA LYS A 19 11.72 -37.16 -2.63
C LYS A 19 11.15 -36.06 -3.53
N LEU A 20 10.89 -34.90 -2.95
CA LEU A 20 10.50 -33.70 -3.68
C LEU A 20 11.73 -33.09 -4.36
N ASP A 21 11.65 -32.89 -5.67
CA ASP A 21 12.67 -32.20 -6.45
C ASP A 21 12.72 -30.71 -6.05
N PRO A 22 13.88 -30.15 -5.69
CA PRO A 22 13.98 -28.77 -5.19
C PRO A 22 13.57 -27.70 -6.22
N ASP A 23 13.55 -28.06 -7.51
CA ASP A 23 13.28 -27.14 -8.63
C ASP A 23 11.80 -27.03 -9.01
N THR A 24 10.90 -27.80 -8.39
CA THR A 24 9.44 -27.61 -8.53
C THR A 24 8.86 -26.66 -7.48
N ARG A 25 9.69 -25.79 -6.90
CA ARG A 25 9.23 -24.67 -6.08
C ARG A 25 8.54 -23.65 -6.98
N SER A 26 7.23 -23.51 -6.78
CA SER A 26 6.34 -22.47 -7.31
C SER A 26 7.03 -21.30 -8.05
N VAL A 27 6.73 -21.20 -9.36
CA VAL A 27 7.12 -20.12 -10.29
C VAL A 27 6.80 -18.72 -9.76
N ALA A 28 5.89 -18.60 -8.77
CA ALA A 28 5.57 -17.35 -8.09
C ALA A 28 6.75 -16.73 -7.32
N SER A 29 7.75 -17.51 -6.92
CA SER A 29 8.91 -17.00 -6.16
C SER A 29 10.06 -16.48 -7.04
N ILE A 30 10.12 -16.88 -8.32
CA ILE A 30 11.23 -16.56 -9.24
C ILE A 30 11.17 -15.11 -9.76
N ARG A 31 10.01 -14.45 -9.72
CA ARG A 31 9.86 -13.07 -10.24
C ARG A 31 10.49 -11.97 -9.37
N ARG A 32 11.14 -12.29 -8.25
CA ARG A 32 11.76 -11.30 -7.37
C ARG A 32 13.28 -11.47 -7.29
N GLY A 33 13.95 -11.11 -8.38
CA GLY A 33 15.38 -10.78 -8.40
C GLY A 33 16.29 -11.98 -8.66
N ALA A 34 16.71 -12.12 -9.91
CA ALA A 34 17.75 -13.04 -10.37
C ALA A 34 19.16 -12.61 -9.91
N GLU A 35 19.33 -12.43 -8.61
CA GLU A 35 20.64 -12.55 -7.98
C GLU A 35 20.47 -13.68 -6.97
N ALA A 36 20.96 -14.87 -7.32
CA ALA A 36 21.17 -15.93 -6.35
C ALA A 36 21.89 -15.26 -5.17
N ARG A 37 21.21 -15.08 -4.04
CA ARG A 37 21.76 -14.36 -2.90
C ARG A 37 22.95 -15.17 -2.40
N ALA A 38 24.13 -14.89 -2.95
CA ALA A 38 25.38 -15.43 -2.48
C ALA A 38 25.37 -15.20 -0.96
N VAL A 39 25.55 -16.27 -0.20
CA VAL A 39 25.52 -16.19 1.25
C VAL A 39 26.78 -15.45 1.69
N LEU A 40 26.72 -14.12 1.64
CA LEU A 40 27.85 -13.27 1.99
C LEU A 40 28.17 -13.46 3.48
N PRO A 41 29.45 -13.41 3.86
CA PRO A 41 29.86 -13.44 5.26
C PRO A 41 29.21 -12.29 6.04
N LYS A 42 28.95 -12.52 7.34
CA LYS A 42 28.26 -11.56 8.23
C LYS A 42 28.91 -10.17 8.24
N LYS A 43 30.25 -10.11 8.11
CA LYS A 43 31.03 -8.87 8.04
C LYS A 43 30.68 -8.03 6.81
N GLU A 44 30.58 -8.63 5.63
CA GLU A 44 30.22 -7.94 4.40
C GLU A 44 28.77 -7.48 4.41
N LYS A 45 27.87 -8.31 4.92
CA LYS A 45 26.45 -7.91 5.11
C LYS A 45 26.32 -6.68 6.00
N LEU A 46 27.11 -6.58 7.07
CA LEU A 46 27.08 -5.41 7.95
C LEU A 46 27.63 -4.16 7.26
N LYS A 47 28.72 -4.28 6.48
CA LYS A 47 29.28 -3.18 5.68
C LYS A 47 28.27 -2.67 4.65
N LEU A 48 27.67 -3.57 3.87
CA LEU A 48 26.65 -3.22 2.88
C LEU A 48 25.44 -2.53 3.53
N ARG A 49 25.02 -2.96 4.73
CA ARG A 49 23.94 -2.29 5.46
C ARG A 49 24.33 -0.86 5.84
N ARG A 50 25.56 -0.66 6.33
CA ARG A 50 26.07 0.67 6.69
C ARG A 50 26.17 1.57 5.46
N GLU A 51 26.72 1.07 4.36
CA GLU A 51 26.85 1.81 3.10
C GLU A 51 25.48 2.21 2.54
N ARG A 52 24.54 1.27 2.46
CA ARG A 52 23.16 1.57 2.03
C ARG A 52 22.48 2.59 2.95
N TRP A 53 22.74 2.54 4.24
CA TRP A 53 22.24 3.53 5.18
C TRP A 53 22.83 4.91 4.88
N LEU A 54 24.16 5.02 4.72
CA LEU A 54 24.84 6.28 4.41
C LEU A 54 24.35 6.87 3.09
N GLN A 55 24.26 6.05 2.04
CA GLN A 55 23.68 6.44 0.75
C GLN A 55 22.26 6.98 0.89
N LYS A 56 21.42 6.34 1.74
CA LYS A 56 20.07 6.82 2.01
C LYS A 56 20.07 8.18 2.71
N ILE A 57 20.95 8.39 3.70
CA ILE A 57 21.11 9.70 4.36
C ILE A 57 21.51 10.76 3.33
N GLU A 58 22.52 10.47 2.51
CA GLU A 58 23.01 11.40 1.50
C GLU A 58 21.92 11.75 0.46
N ALA A 59 21.18 10.76 -0.01
CA ALA A 59 20.04 10.95 -0.92
C ALA A 59 18.96 11.86 -0.30
N ILE A 60 18.64 11.67 0.99
CA ILE A 60 17.67 12.52 1.70
C ILE A 60 18.21 13.95 1.82
N LYS A 61 19.48 14.13 2.23
CA LYS A 61 20.11 15.46 2.33
C LYS A 61 20.11 16.19 1.00
N LEU A 62 20.45 15.49 -0.09
CA LEU A 62 20.47 16.04 -1.44
C LEU A 62 19.06 16.43 -1.90
N ALA A 63 18.05 15.59 -1.64
CA ALA A 63 16.65 15.89 -1.94
C ALA A 63 16.14 17.10 -1.15
N GLU A 64 16.49 17.21 0.14
CA GLU A 64 16.15 18.37 0.98
C GLU A 64 16.82 19.66 0.49
N GLN A 65 18.09 19.60 0.09
CA GLN A 65 18.79 20.75 -0.49
C GLN A 65 18.14 21.20 -1.80
N LYS A 66 17.83 20.27 -2.71
CA LYS A 66 17.10 20.56 -3.95
C LYS A 66 15.75 21.23 -3.67
N ARG A 67 14.96 20.67 -2.74
CA ARG A 67 13.66 21.24 -2.33
C ARG A 67 13.79 22.65 -1.75
N LYS A 68 14.83 22.90 -0.93
CA LYS A 68 15.07 24.23 -0.36
C LYS A 68 15.48 25.23 -1.44
N ALA A 69 16.35 24.84 -2.36
CA ALA A 69 16.75 25.65 -3.51
C ALA A 69 15.55 25.98 -4.40
N GLU A 70 14.72 24.98 -4.72
CA GLU A 70 13.50 25.16 -5.47
C GLU A 70 12.52 26.10 -4.76
N ARG A 71 12.32 25.96 -3.45
CA ARG A 71 11.47 26.89 -2.68
C ARG A 71 12.00 28.32 -2.74
N ARG A 72 13.31 28.52 -2.61
CA ARG A 72 13.94 29.85 -2.73
C ARG A 72 13.68 30.44 -4.12
N ARG A 73 13.88 29.64 -5.17
CA ARG A 73 13.62 30.04 -6.57
C ARG A 73 12.15 30.34 -6.83
N ARG A 74 11.23 29.58 -6.25
CA ARG A 74 9.78 29.87 -6.36
C ARG A 74 9.39 31.16 -5.63
N ALA A 75 10.09 31.48 -4.54
CA ALA A 75 9.85 32.70 -3.76
C ALA A 75 10.45 33.95 -4.42
N THR A 76 11.54 33.81 -5.16
CA THR A 76 12.14 34.89 -5.94
C THR A 76 11.69 34.78 -7.39
N VAL A 77 10.87 35.69 -7.90
CA VAL A 77 10.54 35.71 -9.34
C VAL A 77 11.79 36.16 -10.11
N VAL A 78 12.66 35.20 -10.45
CA VAL A 78 13.87 35.43 -11.23
C VAL A 78 13.49 35.30 -12.69
N VAL A 79 13.44 36.43 -13.40
CA VAL A 79 13.24 36.43 -14.85
C VAL A 79 14.41 35.69 -15.50
N GLY A 80 14.13 34.59 -16.21
CA GLY A 80 15.13 33.84 -16.97
C GLY A 80 15.80 32.67 -16.24
N ASP A 81 15.26 32.18 -15.10
CA ASP A 81 15.75 30.92 -14.53
C ASP A 81 15.44 29.73 -15.47
N LEU A 82 16.49 29.10 -16.01
CA LEU A 82 16.39 27.94 -16.90
C LEU A 82 16.38 26.61 -16.14
N GLN A 83 16.62 26.62 -14.83
CA GLN A 83 16.60 25.40 -14.00
C GLN A 83 15.26 24.67 -14.04
N PRO A 84 14.08 25.33 -13.97
CA PRO A 84 12.79 24.65 -14.08
C PRO A 84 12.63 23.87 -15.38
N LEU A 85 13.16 24.40 -16.49
CA LEU A 85 13.13 23.70 -17.78
C LEU A 85 14.04 22.46 -17.75
N ARG A 86 15.25 22.59 -17.20
CA ARG A 86 16.19 21.47 -17.05
C ARG A 86 15.63 20.37 -16.15
N ASP A 87 15.01 20.74 -15.02
CA ASP A 87 14.43 19.80 -14.06
C ASP A 87 13.19 19.07 -14.62
N ALA A 88 12.50 19.67 -15.59
CA ALA A 88 11.36 19.07 -16.28
C ALA A 88 11.75 18.14 -17.44
N LEU A 89 13.02 18.12 -17.85
CA LEU A 89 13.51 17.26 -18.92
C LEU A 89 14.01 15.92 -18.35
N PRO A 90 13.74 14.79 -19.03
CA PRO A 90 14.28 13.48 -18.63
C PRO A 90 15.80 13.43 -18.77
N GLU A 91 16.46 12.64 -17.93
CA GLU A 91 17.90 12.41 -18.06
C GLU A 91 18.21 11.55 -19.29
N LEU A 92 19.37 11.75 -19.93
CA LEU A 92 19.75 11.02 -21.16
C LEU A 92 19.76 9.49 -20.96
N LEU A 93 20.13 9.03 -19.76
CA LEU A 93 20.09 7.62 -19.38
C LEU A 93 18.66 7.05 -19.38
N GLU A 94 17.67 7.85 -18.96
CA GLU A 94 16.25 7.47 -18.96
C GLU A 94 15.70 7.39 -20.38
N LEU A 95 16.18 8.26 -21.28
CA LEU A 95 15.81 8.23 -22.70
C LEU A 95 16.38 7.00 -23.41
N GLU A 96 17.62 6.63 -23.11
CA GLU A 96 18.27 5.44 -23.68
C GLU A 96 17.59 4.15 -23.20
N ALA A 97 17.31 4.05 -21.89
CA ALA A 97 16.56 2.94 -21.29
C ALA A 97 15.08 2.89 -21.74
N GLY A 98 14.50 4.05 -22.08
CA GLY A 98 13.13 4.20 -22.55
C GLY A 98 12.86 3.69 -23.97
N SER A 99 13.90 3.46 -24.78
CA SER A 99 13.76 2.90 -26.14
C SER A 99 13.23 1.45 -26.16
N ARG A 100 13.29 0.74 -25.02
CA ARG A 100 12.85 -0.67 -24.88
C ARG A 100 11.76 -0.88 -23.84
N GLN A 101 11.30 0.17 -23.16
CA GLN A 101 10.21 0.07 -22.19
C GLN A 101 8.89 0.47 -22.87
N PRO A 102 7.84 -0.37 -22.82
CA PRO A 102 6.50 0.11 -23.13
C PRO A 102 6.26 1.30 -22.21
N ARG A 103 5.88 2.45 -22.80
CA ARG A 103 5.43 3.62 -22.05
C ARG A 103 4.47 3.10 -20.99
N THR A 104 4.89 3.09 -19.72
CA THR A 104 3.97 2.86 -18.64
C THR A 104 3.05 4.07 -18.67
N ARG A 105 1.95 3.96 -19.44
CA ARG A 105 0.74 4.75 -19.17
C ARG A 105 0.66 4.74 -17.67
N GLY A 106 0.71 5.93 -17.07
CA GLY A 106 0.60 6.07 -15.65
C GLY A 106 -0.57 5.19 -15.24
N SER A 107 -0.25 4.03 -14.69
CA SER A 107 -1.17 3.35 -13.81
C SER A 107 -1.21 4.36 -12.69
N VAL A 108 -2.18 5.26 -12.80
CA VAL A 108 -2.77 5.93 -11.67
C VAL A 108 -3.17 4.71 -10.83
N SER A 109 -2.25 4.26 -9.97
CA SER A 109 -2.68 3.52 -8.82
C SER A 109 -3.64 4.52 -8.24
N SER A 110 -4.93 4.25 -8.40
CA SER A 110 -5.98 4.76 -7.56
C SER A 110 -5.54 4.30 -6.18
N ARG A 111 -4.56 5.00 -5.60
CA ARG A 111 -4.30 4.95 -4.19
C ARG A 111 -5.65 5.39 -3.67
N PRO A 112 -6.40 4.50 -2.99
CA PRO A 112 -7.65 4.93 -2.40
C PRO A 112 -7.34 6.24 -1.68
N ARG A 113 -8.15 7.27 -1.95
CA ARG A 113 -7.99 8.56 -1.26
C ARG A 113 -7.80 8.21 0.21
N PRO A 114 -6.75 8.74 0.89
CA PRO A 114 -6.58 8.47 2.30
C PRO A 114 -7.92 8.74 2.96
N SER A 115 -8.52 7.72 3.59
CA SER A 115 -9.78 7.91 4.31
C SER A 115 -9.56 9.09 5.26
N GLU A 116 -10.58 9.92 5.48
CA GLU A 116 -10.44 11.14 6.29
C GLU A 116 -9.80 10.84 7.65
N LEU A 117 -10.13 9.67 8.21
CA LEU A 117 -9.52 9.08 9.41
C LEU A 117 -7.99 8.99 9.37
N SER A 118 -7.40 8.66 8.21
CA SER A 118 -5.94 8.57 8.03
C SER A 118 -5.25 9.94 8.07
N ARG A 119 -5.99 11.04 7.84
CA ARG A 119 -5.46 12.42 7.92
C ARG A 119 -5.62 13.01 9.32
N MET A 120 -6.52 12.47 10.14
CA MET A 120 -6.84 12.98 11.47
C MET A 120 -5.80 12.58 12.52
N SER A 121 -5.63 13.44 13.52
CA SER A 121 -4.91 13.12 14.76
C SER A 121 -5.62 12.02 15.55
N ALA A 122 -4.89 11.29 16.40
CA ALA A 122 -5.47 10.23 17.23
C ALA A 122 -6.60 10.74 18.15
N ALA A 123 -6.46 11.94 18.72
CA ALA A 123 -7.49 12.54 19.56
C ALA A 123 -8.78 12.85 18.77
N GLN A 124 -8.64 13.39 17.56
CA GLN A 124 -9.77 13.67 16.69
C GLN A 124 -10.50 12.39 16.27
N ARG A 125 -9.77 11.30 16.05
CA ARG A 125 -10.38 9.98 15.78
C ARG A 125 -11.19 9.46 16.96
N LEU A 126 -10.68 9.60 18.18
CA LEU A 126 -11.41 9.19 19.39
C LEU A 126 -12.70 9.99 19.55
N GLN A 127 -12.65 11.30 19.34
CA GLN A 127 -13.85 12.16 19.41
C GLN A 127 -14.91 11.74 18.38
N LEU A 128 -14.53 11.51 17.12
CA LEU A 128 -15.46 11.05 16.09
C LEU A 128 -16.10 9.71 16.47
N LEU A 129 -15.32 8.77 17.01
CA LEU A 129 -15.85 7.49 17.48
C LEU A 129 -16.81 7.65 18.66
N GLU A 130 -16.55 8.58 19.57
CA GLU A 130 -17.46 8.89 20.68
C GLU A 130 -18.79 9.47 20.18
N GLU A 131 -18.73 10.38 19.22
CA GLU A 131 -19.91 10.95 18.55
C GLU A 131 -20.72 9.87 17.82
N GLU A 132 -20.07 8.99 17.05
CA GLU A 132 -20.74 7.88 16.37
C GLU A 132 -21.37 6.89 17.36
N ARG A 133 -20.67 6.59 18.46
CA ARG A 133 -21.22 5.73 19.53
C ARG A 133 -22.44 6.36 20.17
N ALA A 134 -22.47 7.67 20.38
CA ALA A 134 -23.63 8.39 20.90
C ALA A 134 -24.80 8.31 19.91
N ARG A 135 -24.59 8.67 18.63
CA ARG A 135 -25.61 8.57 17.57
C ARG A 135 -26.17 7.15 17.44
N PHE A 136 -25.32 6.14 17.52
CA PHE A 136 -25.76 4.75 17.42
C PHE A 136 -26.60 4.30 18.63
N ARG A 137 -26.24 4.75 19.83
CA ARG A 137 -27.05 4.49 21.03
C ARG A 137 -28.43 5.12 20.92
N GLU A 138 -28.52 6.35 20.40
CA GLU A 138 -29.80 7.02 20.14
C GLU A 138 -30.63 6.27 19.08
N LEU A 139 -30.00 5.85 17.98
CA LEU A 139 -30.67 5.06 16.95
C LEU A 139 -31.23 3.74 17.51
N LEU A 140 -30.44 3.03 18.31
CA LEU A 140 -30.86 1.80 18.97
C LEU A 140 -31.91 2.03 20.07
N ALA A 141 -32.02 3.23 20.61
CA ALA A 141 -33.09 3.62 21.54
C ALA A 141 -34.40 3.92 20.82
N SER A 142 -34.36 4.27 19.54
CA SER A 142 -35.57 4.57 18.76
C SER A 142 -36.44 3.33 18.56
N PRO A 143 -37.76 3.41 18.84
CA PRO A 143 -38.67 2.28 18.73
C PRO A 143 -38.92 1.87 17.27
N THR A 144 -38.86 2.83 16.34
CA THR A 144 -39.03 2.61 14.89
C THR A 144 -37.93 1.72 14.32
N TYR A 145 -36.68 1.96 14.71
CA TYR A 145 -35.55 1.14 14.31
C TYR A 145 -35.61 -0.26 14.93
N ARG A 146 -36.05 -0.37 16.19
CA ARG A 146 -36.22 -1.69 16.86
C ARG A 146 -37.33 -2.53 16.24
N ALA A 147 -38.44 -1.91 15.84
CA ALA A 147 -39.57 -2.61 15.23
C ALA A 147 -39.23 -3.11 13.81
N SER A 148 -38.57 -2.29 13.00
CA SER A 148 -38.26 -2.60 11.61
C SER A 148 -36.97 -1.89 11.13
N PRO A 149 -35.78 -2.48 11.36
CA PRO A 149 -34.51 -1.80 11.09
C PRO A 149 -34.27 -1.56 9.59
N LEU A 150 -34.60 -2.53 8.74
CA LEU A 150 -34.40 -2.40 7.28
C LEU A 150 -35.26 -1.29 6.68
N LEU A 151 -36.50 -1.14 7.16
CA LEU A 151 -37.41 -0.08 6.69
C LEU A 151 -36.91 1.30 7.11
N ALA A 152 -36.46 1.44 8.36
CA ALA A 152 -35.91 2.68 8.88
C ALA A 152 -34.65 3.12 8.10
N ILE A 153 -33.75 2.17 7.80
CA ILE A 153 -32.56 2.42 6.97
C ILE A 153 -32.97 2.84 5.56
N GLY A 154 -33.94 2.16 4.95
CA GLY A 154 -34.44 2.50 3.61
C GLY A 154 -35.02 3.91 3.53
N GLN A 155 -35.79 4.33 4.54
CA GLN A 155 -36.33 5.69 4.64
C GLN A 155 -35.22 6.74 4.79
N GLN A 156 -34.23 6.49 5.65
CA GLN A 156 -33.10 7.40 5.84
C GLN A 156 -32.27 7.56 4.55
N LEU A 157 -32.00 6.46 3.85
CA LEU A 157 -31.29 6.50 2.57
C LEU A 157 -32.06 7.29 1.51
N ALA A 158 -33.38 7.06 1.40
CA ALA A 158 -34.22 7.81 0.48
C ALA A 158 -34.21 9.33 0.78
N GLN A 159 -34.22 9.71 2.06
CA GLN A 159 -34.09 11.12 2.48
C GLN A 159 -32.72 11.71 2.11
N GLN A 160 -31.62 10.97 2.34
CA GLN A 160 -30.29 11.44 1.95
C GLN A 160 -30.15 11.62 0.44
N MET A 161 -30.67 10.68 -0.36
CA MET A 161 -30.65 10.81 -1.82
C MET A 161 -31.42 12.03 -2.34
N GLN A 162 -32.52 12.41 -1.67
CA GLN A 162 -33.28 13.62 -2.00
C GLN A 162 -32.50 14.91 -1.64
N LEU A 163 -31.78 14.90 -0.51
CA LEU A 163 -30.98 16.05 -0.07
C LEU A 163 -29.73 16.24 -0.95
N ASP A 164 -29.03 15.15 -1.27
CA ASP A 164 -27.84 15.20 -2.13
C ASP A 164 -28.22 15.57 -3.58
N GLY A 165 -29.34 15.05 -4.10
CA GLY A 165 -29.85 15.40 -5.42
C GLY A 165 -30.41 16.83 -5.54
N GLY A 166 -30.80 17.45 -4.43
CA GLY A 166 -31.24 18.85 -4.38
C GLY A 166 -30.10 19.87 -4.31
N SER A 167 -28.86 19.42 -4.07
CA SER A 167 -27.68 20.28 -4.02
C SER A 167 -26.97 20.43 -5.37
N GLU A 168 -27.37 19.68 -6.39
CA GLU A 168 -26.79 19.70 -7.74
C GLU A 168 -27.63 20.47 -8.78
N LEU A 169 -28.67 21.20 -8.36
CA LEU A 169 -29.50 22.09 -9.20
C LEU A 169 -29.37 23.54 -8.74
#